data_AF-A0A3M1ATJ2-F1
#
_entry.id   AF-A0A3M1ATJ2-F1
#
_cell.length_a   1.000
_cell.length_b   1.000
_cell.length_c   1.000
_cell.angle_alpha   90.00
_cell.angle_beta   90.00
_cell.angle_gamma   90.00
#
_symmetry.space_group_name_H-M   'P 1'
#
loop_
_entity.id
_entity.type
_entity.pdbx_description
1 polymer ?
#
loop_
_entity_poly.entity_id
_entity_poly.type
_entity_poly.pdbx_seq_one_letter_code
_entity_poly.pdbx_strand_id
1 'polypeptide(L)'
;MLEQTAGRERFDAFLKAWFDKHKFSSVTTEDFLAFLRENLLDRYQLEANVDEWVYQPGLPGNCPVPESDRFAKVEAQARAVMEKLPDTSGWTSHEWVHFVRNLPKEISPQRLQELDRAFQLSNTGNSELLAAWLETAIRRGYLAEVQPQLESFLTSMGRRRFLMPLYTALVDSGHLDLANSIFAKAKNSYHAVSANSVEKLLADAGQQ
;
A
#
# COMPACT_ATOMS: atom_id res chain seq x y z
N MET A 1 -12.91 12.51 -9.47
CA MET A 1 -14.00 12.56 -10.46
C MET A 1 -14.81 13.83 -10.26
N LEU A 2 -15.54 13.98 -9.15
CA LEU A 2 -16.34 15.19 -8.87
C LEU A 2 -15.56 16.51 -8.96
N GLU A 3 -14.33 16.58 -8.42
CA GLU A 3 -13.47 17.76 -8.57
C GLU A 3 -13.13 18.08 -10.03
N GLN A 4 -12.84 17.06 -10.85
CA GLN A 4 -12.54 17.23 -12.27
C GLN A 4 -13.79 17.67 -13.05
N THR A 5 -14.96 17.16 -12.68
CA THR A 5 -16.24 17.52 -13.29
C THR A 5 -16.68 18.94 -12.91
N ALA A 6 -16.58 19.31 -11.63
CA ALA A 6 -17.09 20.57 -11.11
C ALA A 6 -16.07 21.72 -11.14
N GLY A 7 -14.78 21.40 -11.20
CA GLY A 7 -13.71 22.34 -10.94
C GLY A 7 -13.49 22.58 -9.43
N ARG A 8 -12.24 22.90 -9.08
CA ARG A 8 -11.78 23.05 -7.69
C ARG A 8 -12.64 24.00 -6.86
N GLU A 9 -12.90 25.20 -7.38
CA GLU A 9 -13.59 26.25 -6.64
C GLU A 9 -15.02 25.83 -6.23
N ARG A 10 -15.78 25.25 -7.16
CA ARG A 10 -17.15 24.78 -6.89
C ARG A 10 -17.16 23.58 -5.97
N PHE A 11 -16.22 22.66 -6.16
CA PHE A 11 -16.09 21.48 -5.31
C PHE A 11 -15.70 21.85 -3.87
N ASP A 12 -14.77 22.77 -3.69
CA ASP A 12 -14.37 23.26 -2.36
C ASP A 12 -15.52 23.99 -1.65
N ALA A 13 -16.28 24.82 -2.37
CA ALA A 13 -17.48 25.46 -1.83
C ALA A 13 -18.55 24.44 -1.40
N PHE A 14 -18.78 23.40 -2.22
CA PHE A 14 -19.68 22.30 -1.89
C PHE A 14 -19.23 21.53 -0.65
N LEU A 15 -17.94 21.17 -0.56
CA LEU A 15 -17.39 20.47 0.61
C LEU A 15 -17.55 21.29 1.89
N LYS A 16 -17.25 22.60 1.83
CA LYS A 16 -17.44 23.49 2.96
C LYS A 16 -18.90 23.52 3.43
N ALA A 17 -19.83 23.68 2.50
CA ALA A 17 -21.26 23.68 2.81
C ALA A 17 -21.73 22.34 3.39
N TRP A 18 -21.24 21.22 2.86
CA TRP A 18 -21.53 19.88 3.38
C TRP A 18 -21.11 19.73 4.85
N PHE A 19 -19.86 20.08 5.17
CA PHE A 19 -19.33 19.98 6.53
C PHE A 19 -19.99 20.98 7.49
N ASP A 20 -20.26 22.21 7.06
CA ASP A 20 -20.92 23.21 7.91
C ASP A 20 -22.35 22.80 8.26
N LYS A 21 -23.10 22.20 7.33
CA LYS A 21 -24.47 21.72 7.54
C LYS A 21 -24.56 20.51 8.46
N HIS A 22 -23.62 19.57 8.34
CA HIS A 22 -23.68 18.28 9.05
C HIS A 22 -22.69 18.17 10.22
N LYS A 23 -22.09 19.27 10.67
CA LYS A 23 -21.21 19.30 11.83
C LYS A 23 -21.89 18.69 13.06
N PHE A 24 -21.16 17.83 13.77
CA PHE A 24 -21.62 17.17 15.00
C PHE A 24 -22.92 16.35 14.83
N SER A 25 -23.17 15.83 13.63
CA SER A 25 -24.34 14.99 13.32
C SER A 25 -23.92 13.68 12.64
N SER A 26 -24.86 12.76 12.54
CA SER A 26 -24.72 11.54 11.75
C SER A 26 -25.61 11.63 10.51
N VAL A 27 -25.11 11.12 9.39
CA VAL A 27 -25.78 11.13 8.09
C VAL A 27 -25.62 9.78 7.41
N THR A 28 -26.55 9.47 6.52
CA THR A 28 -26.52 8.29 5.65
C THR A 28 -25.88 8.62 4.30
N THR A 29 -25.60 7.58 3.52
CA THR A 29 -25.17 7.74 2.13
C THR A 29 -26.23 8.48 1.31
N GLU A 30 -27.50 8.16 1.52
CA GLU A 30 -28.64 8.77 0.83
C GLU A 30 -28.76 10.27 1.15
N ASP A 31 -28.48 10.68 2.40
CA ASP A 31 -28.41 12.11 2.78
C ASP A 31 -27.30 12.84 2.01
N PHE A 32 -26.13 12.21 1.84
CA PHE A 32 -25.04 12.75 1.03
C PHE A 32 -25.41 12.85 -0.44
N LEU A 33 -26.03 11.82 -1.00
CA LEU A 33 -26.43 11.80 -2.41
C LEU A 33 -27.49 12.87 -2.73
N ALA A 34 -28.47 13.05 -1.84
CA ALA A 34 -29.45 14.11 -1.96
C ALA A 34 -28.78 15.49 -1.93
N PHE A 35 -27.87 15.71 -0.97
CA PHE A 35 -27.15 16.98 -0.87
C PHE A 35 -26.21 17.23 -2.06
N LEU A 36 -25.50 16.20 -2.53
CA LEU A 36 -24.62 16.25 -3.71
C LEU A 36 -25.40 16.64 -4.96
N ARG A 37 -26.57 16.03 -5.20
CA ARG A 37 -27.45 16.37 -6.32
C ARG A 37 -27.88 17.83 -6.24
N GLU A 38 -28.48 18.23 -5.12
CA GLU A 38 -28.99 19.60 -4.95
C GLU A 38 -27.89 20.68 -5.00
N ASN A 39 -26.76 20.47 -4.33
CA ASN A 39 -25.80 21.54 -4.03
C ASN A 39 -24.58 21.58 -4.94
N LEU A 40 -24.39 20.56 -5.79
CA LEU A 40 -23.32 20.51 -6.77
C LEU A 40 -23.84 20.17 -8.17
N LEU A 41 -24.55 19.05 -8.33
CA LEU A 41 -24.89 18.56 -9.67
C LEU A 41 -25.99 19.42 -10.31
N ASP A 42 -27.17 19.50 -9.70
CA ASP A 42 -28.31 20.26 -10.22
C ASP A 42 -28.02 21.76 -10.23
N ARG A 43 -27.38 22.27 -9.16
CA ARG A 43 -26.99 23.67 -9.02
C ARG A 43 -26.12 24.18 -10.16
N TYR A 44 -25.22 23.34 -10.67
CA TYR A 44 -24.27 23.71 -11.72
C TYR A 44 -24.52 22.96 -13.04
N GLN A 45 -25.64 22.24 -13.15
CA GLN A 45 -26.01 21.43 -14.32
C GLN A 45 -24.89 20.47 -14.76
N LEU A 46 -24.30 19.78 -13.77
CA LEU A 46 -23.19 18.84 -13.98
C LEU A 46 -23.70 17.41 -14.02
N GLU A 47 -23.23 16.65 -15.00
CA GLU A 47 -23.43 15.20 -15.03
C GLU A 47 -22.22 14.49 -14.41
N ALA A 48 -22.50 13.60 -13.47
CA ALA A 48 -21.50 12.77 -12.83
C ALA A 48 -22.05 11.36 -12.62
N ASN A 49 -21.21 10.35 -12.85
CA ASN A 49 -21.59 8.95 -12.74
C ASN A 49 -21.64 8.47 -11.27
N VAL A 50 -22.43 9.13 -10.43
CA VAL A 50 -22.38 8.90 -8.98
C VAL A 50 -22.87 7.51 -8.60
N ASP A 51 -23.91 7.00 -9.27
CA ASP A 51 -24.52 5.72 -8.91
C ASP A 51 -23.55 4.53 -9.14
N GLU A 52 -22.75 4.56 -10.21
CA GLU A 52 -21.72 3.53 -10.43
C GLU A 52 -20.63 3.59 -9.34
N TRP A 53 -20.22 4.79 -8.94
CA TRP A 53 -19.22 5.00 -7.88
C TRP A 53 -19.66 4.50 -6.51
N VAL A 54 -20.95 4.55 -6.19
CA VAL A 54 -21.46 4.23 -4.85
C VAL A 54 -21.96 2.79 -4.77
N TYR A 55 -22.59 2.28 -5.83
CA TYR A 55 -23.37 1.04 -5.75
C TYR A 55 -22.83 -0.11 -6.61
N GLN A 56 -21.90 0.13 -7.54
CA GLN A 56 -21.36 -0.92 -8.41
C GLN A 56 -20.00 -1.42 -7.92
N PRO A 57 -19.68 -2.71 -8.13
CA PRO A 57 -18.37 -3.27 -7.79
C PRO A 57 -17.28 -2.78 -8.74
N GLY A 58 -16.04 -2.74 -8.25
CA GLY A 58 -14.87 -2.35 -9.04
C GLY A 58 -14.67 -0.83 -9.12
N LEU A 59 -13.79 -0.40 -10.03
CA LEU A 59 -13.58 1.02 -10.32
C LEU A 59 -14.39 1.42 -11.55
N PRO A 60 -15.17 2.50 -11.50
CA PRO A 60 -15.93 2.97 -12.66
C PRO A 60 -15.04 3.38 -13.83
N GLY A 61 -15.58 3.34 -15.05
CA GLY A 61 -14.84 3.67 -16.27
C GLY A 61 -14.30 5.12 -16.31
N ASN A 62 -14.88 6.02 -15.52
CA ASN A 62 -14.43 7.41 -15.37
C ASN A 62 -13.57 7.64 -14.11
N CYS A 63 -13.01 6.57 -13.52
CA CYS A 63 -12.09 6.69 -12.40
C CYS A 63 -10.85 7.50 -12.82
N PRO A 64 -10.56 8.65 -12.18
CA PRO A 64 -9.35 9.39 -12.48
C PRO A 64 -8.13 8.53 -12.21
N VAL A 65 -7.16 8.58 -13.11
CA VAL A 65 -5.85 7.95 -12.95
C VAL A 65 -4.87 9.05 -12.54
N PRO A 66 -4.38 9.05 -11.28
CA PRO A 66 -3.36 10.02 -10.87
C PRO A 66 -2.04 9.76 -11.60
N GLU A 67 -1.46 10.80 -12.17
CA GLU A 67 -0.14 10.76 -12.81
C GLU A 67 0.93 11.43 -11.94
N SER A 68 2.16 10.94 -12.01
CA SER A 68 3.29 11.47 -11.25
C SER A 68 4.57 11.34 -12.06
N ASP A 69 5.10 12.49 -12.51
CA ASP A 69 6.38 12.56 -13.22
C ASP A 69 7.53 11.97 -12.40
N ARG A 70 7.48 12.13 -11.07
CA ARG A 70 8.50 11.59 -10.16
C ARG A 70 8.46 10.06 -10.13
N PHE A 71 7.27 9.47 -10.06
CA PHE A 71 7.13 8.02 -10.11
C PHE A 71 7.45 7.45 -11.49
N ALA A 72 7.05 8.11 -12.58
CA ALA A 72 7.41 7.68 -13.93
C ALA A 72 8.94 7.60 -14.11
N LYS A 73 9.69 8.60 -13.60
CA LYS A 73 11.15 8.58 -13.60
C LYS A 73 11.73 7.45 -12.76
N VAL A 74 11.21 7.23 -11.57
CA VAL A 74 11.64 6.14 -10.68
C VAL A 74 11.37 4.77 -11.29
N GLU A 75 10.21 4.58 -11.90
CA GLU A 75 9.83 3.32 -12.54
C GLU A 75 10.73 3.01 -13.74
N ALA A 76 11.09 4.01 -14.54
CA ALA A 76 12.08 3.85 -15.60
C ALA A 76 13.44 3.39 -15.04
N GLN A 77 13.86 3.93 -13.89
CA GLN A 77 15.08 3.49 -13.21
C GLN A 77 14.96 2.08 -12.61
N ALA A 78 13.79 1.69 -12.10
CA ALA A 78 13.52 0.34 -11.62
C ALA A 78 13.61 -0.69 -12.76
N ARG A 79 13.09 -0.38 -13.95
CA ARG A 79 13.21 -1.26 -15.13
C ARG A 79 14.65 -1.42 -15.61
N ALA A 80 15.46 -0.36 -15.54
CA ALA A 80 16.88 -0.38 -15.91
C ALA A 80 17.81 -0.95 -14.82
N VAL A 81 17.25 -1.37 -13.67
CA VAL A 81 18.04 -1.75 -12.50
C VAL A 81 18.92 -2.97 -12.73
N MET A 82 18.60 -3.82 -13.72
CA MET A 82 19.42 -5.00 -14.03
C MET A 82 20.78 -4.64 -14.65
N GLU A 83 20.89 -3.48 -15.31
CA GLU A 83 22.10 -3.06 -16.01
C GLU A 83 22.93 -2.06 -15.20
N LYS A 84 22.26 -1.16 -14.47
CA LYS A 84 22.91 -0.08 -13.71
C LYS A 84 22.18 0.24 -12.42
N LEU A 85 22.92 0.75 -11.44
CA LEU A 85 22.30 1.25 -10.21
C LEU A 85 21.52 2.54 -10.52
N PRO A 86 20.37 2.77 -9.87
CA PRO A 86 19.61 4.00 -10.02
C PRO A 86 20.36 5.18 -9.40
N ASP A 87 20.17 6.37 -9.97
CA ASP A 87 20.46 7.63 -9.28
C ASP A 87 19.28 7.99 -8.38
N THR A 88 19.53 7.86 -7.09
CA THR A 88 18.53 8.02 -6.03
C THR A 88 18.64 9.38 -5.33
N SER A 89 19.47 10.28 -5.88
CA SER A 89 19.65 11.63 -5.35
C SER A 89 18.32 12.40 -5.32
N GLY A 90 17.91 12.84 -4.14
CA GLY A 90 16.68 13.61 -3.95
C GLY A 90 15.38 12.78 -3.97
N TRP A 91 15.46 11.45 -3.90
CA TRP A 91 14.27 10.62 -3.70
C TRP A 91 13.71 10.80 -2.29
N THR A 92 12.38 10.93 -2.20
CA THR A 92 11.65 10.85 -0.94
C THR A 92 11.36 9.39 -0.59
N SER A 93 10.87 9.16 0.63
CA SER A 93 10.40 7.84 1.07
C SER A 93 9.37 7.21 0.13
N HIS A 94 8.51 8.01 -0.51
CA HIS A 94 7.49 7.49 -1.42
C HIS A 94 8.11 6.93 -2.70
N GLU A 95 9.14 7.60 -3.23
CA GLU A 95 9.85 7.15 -4.43
C GLU A 95 10.70 5.91 -4.14
N TRP A 96 11.30 5.82 -2.96
CA TRP A 96 11.98 4.61 -2.53
C TRP A 96 11.03 3.40 -2.43
N VAL A 97 9.87 3.58 -1.79
CA VAL A 97 8.86 2.51 -1.72
C VAL A 97 8.35 2.16 -3.11
N HIS A 98 8.13 3.16 -3.97
CA HIS A 98 7.70 2.95 -5.36
C HIS A 98 8.75 2.20 -6.16
N PHE A 99 10.03 2.54 -6.03
CA PHE A 99 11.14 1.85 -6.66
C PHE A 99 11.17 0.37 -6.28
N VAL A 100 11.18 0.07 -4.97
CA VAL A 100 11.25 -1.30 -4.45
C VAL A 100 10.08 -2.14 -4.95
N ARG A 101 8.87 -1.59 -4.92
CA ARG A 101 7.66 -2.30 -5.39
C ARG A 101 7.62 -2.56 -6.89
N ASN A 102 8.37 -1.78 -7.67
CA ASN A 102 8.44 -1.89 -9.12
C ASN A 102 9.74 -2.54 -9.62
N LEU A 103 10.53 -3.16 -8.73
CA LEU A 103 11.66 -3.97 -9.16
C LEU A 103 11.16 -5.13 -10.07
N PRO A 104 11.89 -5.45 -11.16
CA PRO A 104 11.53 -6.53 -12.07
C PRO A 104 11.28 -7.86 -11.34
N LYS A 105 10.36 -8.69 -11.84
CA LYS A 105 10.01 -9.95 -11.18
C LYS A 105 11.15 -10.98 -11.25
N GLU A 106 11.93 -10.89 -12.31
CA GLU A 106 13.07 -11.71 -12.69
C GLU A 106 14.40 -11.23 -12.09
N ILE A 107 14.38 -10.20 -11.24
CA ILE A 107 15.59 -9.71 -10.57
C ILE A 107 16.25 -10.82 -9.75
N SER A 108 17.56 -10.99 -9.93
CA SER A 108 18.31 -12.05 -9.24
C SER A 108 18.59 -11.70 -7.76
N PRO A 109 18.72 -12.69 -6.87
CA PRO A 109 19.17 -12.46 -5.49
C PRO A 109 20.49 -11.71 -5.40
N GLN A 110 21.44 -11.97 -6.31
CA GLN A 110 22.71 -11.26 -6.37
C GLN A 110 22.51 -9.76 -6.64
N ARG A 111 21.58 -9.41 -7.54
CA ARG A 111 21.28 -8.01 -7.82
C ARG A 111 20.57 -7.32 -6.66
N LEU A 112 19.70 -8.04 -5.94
CA LEU A 112 19.10 -7.54 -4.70
C LEU A 112 20.16 -7.28 -3.62
N GLN A 113 21.16 -8.15 -3.50
CA GLN A 113 22.29 -7.96 -2.59
C GLN A 113 23.09 -6.68 -2.92
N GLU A 114 23.36 -6.43 -4.20
CA GLU A 114 24.04 -5.22 -4.65
C GLU A 114 23.24 -3.95 -4.31
N LEU A 115 21.92 -3.97 -4.52
CA LEU A 115 21.02 -2.87 -4.16
C LEU A 115 21.00 -2.62 -2.65
N ASP A 116 20.89 -3.70 -1.86
CA ASP A 116 20.86 -3.59 -0.40
C ASP A 116 22.17 -3.02 0.14
N ARG A 117 23.31 -3.47 -0.40
CA ARG A 117 24.61 -2.94 -0.02
C ARG A 117 24.76 -1.46 -0.40
N ALA A 118 24.32 -1.09 -1.60
CA ALA A 118 24.43 0.28 -2.10
C ALA A 118 23.54 1.26 -1.33
N PHE A 119 22.33 0.83 -0.94
CA PHE A 119 21.28 1.73 -0.44
C PHE A 119 20.85 1.46 1.02
N GLN A 120 21.42 0.44 1.66
CA GLN A 120 21.14 0.07 3.05
C GLN A 120 19.65 -0.19 3.32
N LEU A 121 18.98 -0.89 2.39
CA LEU A 121 17.53 -1.10 2.41
C LEU A 121 17.09 -1.95 3.61
N SER A 122 17.86 -2.97 3.98
CA SER A 122 17.63 -3.81 5.15
C SER A 122 17.84 -3.06 6.47
N ASN A 123 18.67 -2.01 6.48
CA ASN A 123 19.03 -1.26 7.69
C ASN A 123 18.33 0.10 7.78
N THR A 124 17.31 0.35 6.97
CA THR A 124 16.59 1.62 6.96
C THR A 124 15.73 1.78 8.23
N GLY A 125 15.73 2.99 8.79
CA GLY A 125 14.81 3.36 9.89
C GLY A 125 13.36 3.60 9.44
N ASN A 126 13.11 3.62 8.12
CA ASN A 126 11.76 3.84 7.59
C ASN A 126 11.00 2.52 7.46
N SER A 127 10.01 2.30 8.32
CA SER A 127 9.22 1.06 8.33
C SER A 127 8.44 0.78 7.03
N GLU A 128 8.05 1.81 6.26
CA GLU A 128 7.39 1.61 4.97
C GLU A 128 8.35 1.03 3.94
N LEU A 129 9.57 1.59 3.90
CA LEU A 129 10.61 1.12 3.00
C LEU A 129 11.08 -0.27 3.41
N LEU A 130 11.34 -0.48 4.70
CA LEU A 130 11.78 -1.77 5.22
C LEU A 130 10.73 -2.86 4.94
N ALA A 131 9.45 -2.60 5.19
CA ALA A 131 8.40 -3.58 4.90
C ALA A 131 8.30 -3.91 3.39
N ALA A 132 8.36 -2.90 2.52
CA ALA A 132 8.36 -3.12 1.08
C ALA A 132 9.58 -3.91 0.61
N TRP A 133 10.76 -3.62 1.19
CA TRP A 133 12.00 -4.32 0.89
C TRP A 133 11.96 -5.78 1.34
N LEU A 134 11.57 -6.03 2.59
CA LEU A 134 11.45 -7.38 3.14
C LEU A 134 10.45 -8.23 2.34
N GLU A 135 9.28 -7.68 2.00
CA GLU A 135 8.31 -8.38 1.15
C GLU A 135 8.91 -8.74 -0.20
N THR A 136 9.63 -7.79 -0.83
CA THR A 136 10.28 -8.02 -2.12
C THR A 136 11.37 -9.07 -2.01
N ALA A 137 12.23 -9.00 -0.98
CA ALA A 137 13.29 -9.96 -0.74
C ALA A 137 12.76 -11.38 -0.55
N ILE A 138 11.70 -11.56 0.24
CA ILE A 138 11.03 -12.87 0.41
C ILE A 138 10.57 -13.40 -0.94
N ARG A 139 9.78 -12.62 -1.69
CA ARG A 139 9.17 -13.05 -2.97
C ARG A 139 10.16 -13.23 -4.11
N ARG A 140 11.43 -12.88 -3.92
CA ARG A 140 12.49 -12.94 -4.95
C ARG A 140 13.66 -13.83 -4.53
N GLY A 141 13.50 -14.63 -3.48
CA GLY A 141 14.51 -15.60 -3.05
C GLY A 141 15.75 -14.98 -2.40
N TYR A 142 15.62 -13.80 -1.79
CA TYR A 142 16.66 -13.10 -1.03
C TYR A 142 16.34 -13.08 0.48
N LEU A 143 15.58 -14.08 0.95
CA LEU A 143 15.14 -14.17 2.35
C LEU A 143 16.30 -14.44 3.31
N ALA A 144 17.23 -15.34 2.95
CA ALA A 144 18.29 -15.79 3.85
C ALA A 144 19.16 -14.61 4.35
N GLU A 145 19.36 -13.61 3.50
CA GLU A 145 20.17 -12.44 3.75
C GLU A 145 19.45 -11.38 4.59
N VAL A 146 18.11 -11.33 4.54
CA VAL A 146 17.30 -10.35 5.28
C VAL A 146 16.54 -10.95 6.47
N GLN A 147 16.68 -12.25 6.73
CA GLN A 147 15.95 -12.94 7.78
C GLN A 147 16.13 -12.27 9.17
N PRO A 148 17.33 -11.85 9.61
CA PRO A 148 17.47 -11.18 10.90
C PRO A 148 16.63 -9.90 11.02
N GLN A 149 16.58 -9.10 9.95
CA GLN A 149 15.80 -7.87 9.86
C GLN A 149 14.30 -8.19 9.81
N LEU A 150 13.91 -9.24 9.10
CA LEU A 150 12.53 -9.72 9.07
C LEU A 150 12.04 -10.15 10.47
N GLU A 151 12.82 -10.98 11.18
CA GLU A 151 12.48 -11.45 12.52
C GLU A 151 12.39 -10.28 13.51
N SER A 152 13.37 -9.36 13.48
CA SER A 152 13.35 -8.16 14.32
C SER A 152 12.15 -7.27 14.02
N PHE A 153 11.83 -7.07 12.73
CA PHE A 153 10.70 -6.25 12.31
C PHE A 153 9.37 -6.86 12.74
N LEU A 154 9.15 -8.15 12.49
CA LEU A 154 7.92 -8.85 12.85
C LEU A 154 7.74 -9.01 14.36
N THR A 155 8.81 -9.07 15.15
CA THR A 155 8.70 -9.18 16.62
C THR A 155 8.53 -7.82 17.32
N SER A 156 9.01 -6.73 16.70
CA SER A 156 8.88 -5.37 17.26
C SER A 156 7.63 -4.63 16.80
N MET A 157 6.97 -5.08 15.72
CA MET A 157 5.86 -4.36 15.10
C MET A 157 4.55 -5.17 15.04
N GLY A 158 3.45 -4.60 15.53
CA GLY A 158 2.11 -5.22 15.58
C GLY A 158 1.07 -4.69 14.57
N ARG A 159 1.42 -3.75 13.68
CA ARG A 159 0.47 -3.16 12.71
C ARG A 159 0.14 -4.18 11.62
N ARG A 160 -1.11 -4.61 11.58
CA ARG A 160 -1.64 -5.57 10.60
C ARG A 160 -1.28 -5.26 9.14
N ARG A 161 -1.20 -3.97 8.76
CA ARG A 161 -0.82 -3.52 7.42
C ARG A 161 0.59 -3.97 7.00
N PHE A 162 1.51 -4.13 7.95
CA PHE A 162 2.85 -4.65 7.68
C PHE A 162 2.93 -6.17 7.87
N LEU A 163 2.24 -6.68 8.89
CA LEU A 163 2.28 -8.11 9.22
C LEU A 163 1.70 -8.97 8.10
N MET A 164 0.50 -8.64 7.61
CA MET A 164 -0.20 -9.48 6.65
C MET A 164 0.60 -9.68 5.36
N PRO A 165 1.11 -8.63 4.68
CA PRO A 165 1.90 -8.84 3.46
C PRO A 165 3.17 -9.68 3.69
N LEU A 166 3.87 -9.50 4.81
CA LEU A 166 5.10 -10.24 5.10
C LEU A 166 4.84 -11.71 5.45
N TYR A 167 3.85 -12.00 6.29
CA TYR A 167 3.46 -13.39 6.56
C TYR A 167 2.89 -14.07 5.32
N THR A 168 2.10 -13.38 4.51
CA THR A 168 1.62 -13.90 3.22
C THR A 168 2.78 -14.19 2.28
N ALA A 169 3.75 -13.27 2.16
CA ALA A 169 4.94 -13.51 1.34
C ALA A 169 5.73 -14.75 1.79
N LEU A 170 5.88 -14.96 3.10
CA LEU A 170 6.54 -16.16 3.65
C LEU A 170 5.77 -17.43 3.27
N VAL A 171 4.46 -17.45 3.46
CA VAL A 171 3.59 -18.59 3.11
C VAL A 171 3.66 -18.89 1.61
N ASP A 172 3.42 -17.87 0.77
CA ASP A 172 3.42 -18.00 -0.70
C ASP A 172 4.78 -18.50 -1.24
N SER A 173 5.86 -18.20 -0.52
CA SER A 173 7.23 -18.59 -0.91
C SER A 173 7.68 -19.91 -0.26
N GLY A 174 6.78 -20.64 0.41
CA GLY A 174 7.07 -21.95 1.00
C GLY A 174 7.80 -21.92 2.34
N HIS A 175 7.78 -20.80 3.06
CA HIS A 175 8.46 -20.61 4.35
C HIS A 175 7.52 -20.67 5.55
N LEU A 176 6.55 -21.61 5.53
CA LEU A 176 5.53 -21.75 6.57
C LEU A 176 6.14 -22.02 7.96
N ASP A 177 7.19 -22.85 8.05
CA ASP A 177 7.86 -23.14 9.33
C ASP A 177 8.49 -21.91 9.95
N LEU A 178 9.15 -21.08 9.14
CA LEU A 178 9.72 -19.81 9.59
C LEU A 178 8.62 -18.86 10.05
N ALA A 179 7.55 -18.73 9.27
CA ALA A 179 6.39 -17.91 9.61
C ALA A 179 5.79 -18.32 10.97
N ASN A 180 5.57 -19.63 11.19
CA ASN A 180 5.09 -20.15 12.47
C ASN A 180 6.06 -19.87 13.63
N SER A 181 7.37 -20.05 13.41
CA SER A 181 8.39 -19.77 14.42
C SER A 181 8.41 -18.31 14.85
N ILE A 182 8.37 -17.37 13.90
CA ILE A 182 8.34 -15.93 14.19
C ILE A 182 7.03 -15.57 14.89
N PHE A 183 5.90 -16.09 14.40
CA PHE A 183 4.59 -15.79 14.99
C PHE A 183 4.51 -16.29 16.43
N ALA A 184 5.04 -17.47 16.75
CA ALA A 184 5.07 -17.97 18.13
C ALA A 184 5.83 -17.03 19.09
N LYS A 185 6.90 -16.38 18.62
CA LYS A 185 7.67 -15.38 19.40
C LYS A 185 6.88 -14.06 19.55
N ALA A 186 6.16 -13.65 18.52
CA ALA A 186 5.54 -12.32 18.43
C ALA A 186 4.05 -12.26 18.83
N LYS A 187 3.32 -13.38 18.82
CA LYS A 187 1.85 -13.42 18.97
C LYS A 187 1.34 -12.66 20.19
N ASN A 188 2.04 -12.78 21.32
CA ASN A 188 1.63 -12.15 22.58
C ASN A 188 1.87 -10.63 22.63
N SER A 189 2.69 -10.07 21.74
CA SER A 189 2.89 -8.61 21.63
C SER A 189 1.93 -7.96 20.64
N TYR A 190 1.26 -8.74 19.78
CA TYR A 190 0.31 -8.23 18.81
C TYR A 190 -1.04 -7.88 19.44
N HIS A 191 -1.69 -6.85 18.89
CA HIS A 191 -3.11 -6.63 19.15
C HIS A 191 -3.95 -7.82 18.65
N ALA A 192 -5.02 -8.19 19.37
CA ALA A 192 -5.84 -9.36 19.07
C ALA A 192 -6.31 -9.44 17.60
N VAL A 193 -6.73 -8.31 17.02
CA VAL A 193 -7.14 -8.24 15.60
C VAL A 193 -6.01 -8.65 14.64
N SER A 194 -4.77 -8.21 14.92
CA SER A 194 -3.60 -8.58 14.13
C SER A 194 -3.25 -10.06 14.34
N ALA A 195 -3.19 -10.52 15.59
CA ALA A 195 -2.87 -11.90 15.93
C ALA A 195 -3.85 -12.89 15.28
N ASN A 196 -5.16 -12.64 15.40
CA ASN A 196 -6.19 -13.49 14.81
C ASN A 196 -6.10 -13.55 13.28
N SER A 197 -5.69 -12.44 12.63
CA SER A 197 -5.54 -12.40 11.17
C SER A 197 -4.35 -13.23 10.69
N VAL A 198 -3.21 -13.15 11.39
CA VAL A 198 -2.02 -13.94 11.09
C VAL A 198 -2.27 -15.41 11.41
N GLU A 199 -2.87 -15.71 12.56
CA GLU A 199 -3.21 -17.08 12.96
C GLU A 199 -4.13 -17.76 11.94
N LYS A 200 -5.16 -17.05 11.45
CA LYS A 200 -6.02 -17.57 10.38
C LYS A 200 -5.23 -17.88 9.12
N LEU A 201 -4.39 -16.96 8.66
CA LEU A 201 -3.55 -17.17 7.46
C LEU A 201 -2.65 -18.41 7.59
N LEU A 202 -1.99 -18.58 8.74
CA LEU A 202 -1.08 -19.71 8.97
C LEU A 202 -1.83 -21.03 9.10
N ALA A 203 -3.01 -21.03 9.73
CA ALA A 203 -3.86 -22.22 9.83
C ALA A 203 -4.40 -22.66 8.46
N ASP A 204 -4.87 -21.72 7.64
CA ASP A 204 -5.37 -22.00 6.28
C ASP A 204 -4.25 -22.56 5.39
N ALA A 205 -3.01 -22.07 5.55
CA ALA A 205 -1.85 -22.53 4.79
C ALA A 205 -1.37 -23.93 5.19
N GLY A 206 -1.48 -24.32 6.47
CA GLY A 206 -1.06 -25.64 6.94
C GLY A 206 -2.00 -26.79 6.60
N GLN A 207 -3.18 -26.50 6.03
CA GLN A 207 -4.17 -27.49 5.59
C GLN A 207 -4.04 -27.86 4.10
N GLN A 208 -3.19 -27.16 3.35
CA GLN A 208 -2.95 -27.37 1.91
C GLN A 208 -1.74 -28.28 1.69
#